data_AF-A0A0F8YJS0-F1
#
_entry.id   AF-A0A0F8YJS0-F1
#
_cell.length_a   1.000
_cell.length_b   1.000
_cell.length_c   1.000
_cell.angle_alpha   90.00
_cell.angle_beta   90.00
_cell.angle_gamma   90.00
#
_symmetry.space_group_name_H-M   'P 1'
#
loop_
_entity.id
_entity.type
_entity.pdbx_description
1 polymer ?
#
loop_
_entity_poly.entity_id
_entity_poly.type
_entity_poly.pdbx_seq_one_letter_code
_entity_poly.pdbx_strand_id
1 'polypeptide(L)' 'MIQKGFKYRLYPNKEQRELLAKHFGCVRYIYNWGLRAKIEAYETEKKFENFISLGAKLPELKKELIWLQEVNSKRS' A
#
# COMPACT_ATOMS: atom_id res chain seq x y z
N MET A 1 -27.14 10.32 -20.93
CA MET A 1 -26.57 10.87 -19.67
C MET A 1 -25.25 11.55 -20.01
N ILE A 2 -25.07 12.81 -19.61
CA ILE A 2 -23.81 13.55 -19.82
C ILE A 2 -22.94 13.34 -18.58
N GLN A 3 -21.78 12.70 -18.75
CA GLN A 3 -20.77 12.56 -17.69
C GLN A 3 -19.94 13.84 -17.62
N LYS A 4 -19.95 14.53 -16.48
CA LYS A 4 -19.07 15.68 -16.22
C LYS A 4 -17.91 15.24 -15.32
N GLY A 5 -16.67 15.46 -15.78
CA GLY A 5 -15.47 15.29 -14.97
C GLY A 5 -15.01 16.63 -14.40
N PHE A 6 -14.69 16.65 -13.11
CA PHE A 6 -14.13 17.84 -12.45
C PHE A 6 -12.63 17.64 -12.20
N LYS A 7 -11.83 18.67 -12.48
CA LYS A 7 -10.40 18.70 -12.22
C LYS A 7 -10.10 19.71 -11.12
N TYR A 8 -9.48 19.26 -10.04
CA TYR A 8 -9.07 20.10 -8.93
C TYR A 8 -7.55 20.02 -8.74
N ARG A 9 -6.96 21.12 -8.24
CA ARG A 9 -5.58 21.13 -7.76
C ARG A 9 -5.60 21.22 -6.25
N LEU A 10 -4.89 20.30 -5.60
CA LEU A 10 -4.76 20.27 -4.15
C LEU A 10 -3.55 21.09 -3.72
N TYR A 11 -3.71 21.90 -2.68
CA TYR A 11 -2.62 22.64 -2.04
C TYR A 11 -2.50 22.22 -0.57
N PRO A 12 -1.93 21.02 -0.31
CA PRO A 12 -1.82 20.51 1.04
C PRO A 12 -0.87 21.36 1.88
N ASN A 13 -1.22 21.61 3.15
CA ASN A 13 -0.33 22.22 4.13
C ASN A 13 0.82 21.27 4.52
N LYS A 14 1.72 21.71 5.41
CA LYS A 14 2.90 20.92 5.79
C LYS A 14 2.53 19.53 6.35
N GLU A 15 1.63 19.47 7.32
CA GLU A 15 1.18 18.22 7.94
C GLU A 15 0.51 17.27 6.94
N GLN A 16 -0.33 17.83 6.05
CA GLN A 16 -0.99 17.06 5.00
C GLN A 16 0.03 16.47 4.01
N ARG A 17 1.09 17.20 3.65
CA ARG A 17 2.16 16.69 2.77
C ARG A 17 2.91 15.54 3.43
N GLU A 18 3.22 15.66 4.71
CA GLU A 18 3.89 14.61 5.48
C GLU A 18 3.02 13.35 5.55
N LEU A 19 1.73 13.52 5.84
CA LEU A 19 0.78 12.41 5.89
C LEU A 19 0.64 11.72 4.52
N LEU A 20 0.49 12.50 3.43
CA LEU A 20 0.44 11.97 2.06
C LEU A 20 1.73 11.22 1.70
N ALA A 21 2.90 11.76 2.05
CA ALA A 21 4.17 11.09 1.81
C ALA A 21 4.26 9.75 2.53
N LYS A 22 3.81 9.69 3.79
CA LYS A 22 3.72 8.44 4.56
C LYS A 22 2.76 7.44 3.91
N HIS A 23 1.55 7.86 3.51
CA HIS A 23 0.59 7.01 2.79
C HIS A 23 1.15 6.44 1.49
N PHE A 24 1.71 7.29 0.63
CA PHE A 24 2.27 6.84 -0.63
C PHE A 24 3.48 5.94 -0.44
N GLY A 25 4.30 6.21 0.59
CA GLY A 25 5.41 5.36 1.00
C GLY A 25 4.94 3.96 1.39
N CYS A 26 3.96 3.85 2.29
CA CYS A 26 3.41 2.56 2.72
C CYS A 26 2.78 1.77 1.57
N VAL A 27 1.97 2.43 0.73
CA VAL A 27 1.33 1.76 -0.42
C VAL A 27 2.39 1.24 -1.40
N ARG A 28 3.39 2.06 -1.73
CA ARG A 28 4.49 1.66 -2.62
C ARG A 28 5.26 0.48 -2.05
N TYR A 29 5.56 0.52 -0.75
CA TYR A 29 6.30 -0.54 -0.08
C TYR A 29 5.53 -1.87 -0.13
N ILE A 30 4.26 -1.87 0.29
CA ILE A 30 3.43 -3.08 0.32
C ILE A 30 3.27 -3.67 -1.09
N TYR A 31 3.08 -2.81 -2.09
CA TYR A 31 2.99 -3.24 -3.49
C TYR A 31 4.29 -3.92 -3.94
N ASN A 32 5.44 -3.29 -3.72
CA ASN A 32 6.74 -3.84 -4.11
C ASN A 32 7.06 -5.14 -3.36
N TRP A 33 6.75 -5.21 -2.07
CA TRP A 33 6.91 -6.42 -1.27
C TRP A 33 6.07 -7.57 -1.84
N GLY A 34 4.78 -7.32 -2.12
CA GLY A 34 3.89 -8.33 -2.69
C GLY A 34 4.32 -8.75 -4.11
N LEU A 35 4.80 -7.82 -4.92
CA LEU A 35 5.35 -8.12 -6.24
C LEU A 35 6.59 -9.03 -6.13
N ARG A 36 7.51 -8.72 -5.21
CA ARG A 36 8.71 -9.52 -4.97
C ARG A 36 8.35 -10.95 -4.54
N ALA A 37 7.41 -11.08 -3.60
CA ALA A 37 6.94 -12.39 -3.13
C ALA A 37 6.34 -13.23 -4.27
N LYS A 38 5.61 -12.60 -5.21
CA LYS A 38 5.09 -13.29 -6.40
C LYS A 38 6.18 -13.76 -7.35
N ILE A 39 7.19 -12.91 -7.60
CA ILE A 39 8.33 -13.25 -8.46
C ILE A 39 9.07 -14.44 -7.86
N GLU A 40 9.40 -14.37 -6.56
CA GLU A 40 10.10 -15.42 -5.84
C GLU A 40 9.34 -16.75 -5.88
N ALA A 41 8.04 -16.76 -5.56
CA ALA A 41 7.21 -17.96 -5.61
C ALA A 41 7.10 -18.58 -7.01
N TYR A 42 7.15 -17.74 -8.06
CA TYR A 42 7.13 -18.21 -9.44
C TYR A 42 8.49 -18.78 -9.86
N GLU A 43 9.59 -18.22 -9.39
CA GLU A 43 10.94 -18.70 -9.69
C GLU A 43 11.23 -20.04 -9.00
N THR A 44 10.80 -20.21 -7.74
CA THR A 44 11.08 -21.40 -6.93
C THR A 44 10.09 -22.55 -7.18
N GLU A 45 8.79 -22.25 -7.19
CA GLU A 45 7.74 -23.27 -7.19
C GLU A 45 6.88 -23.26 -8.45
N LYS A 46 7.10 -22.32 -9.37
CA LYS A 46 6.23 -22.04 -10.54
C LYS A 46 4.78 -21.79 -10.14
N LYS A 47 4.56 -21.28 -8.93
CA LYS A 47 3.23 -20.95 -8.40
C LYS A 47 2.98 -19.46 -8.47
N PHE A 48 1.72 -19.10 -8.64
CA PHE A 48 1.26 -17.72 -8.55
C PHE A 48 0.64 -17.48 -7.18
N GLU A 49 1.31 -16.70 -6.33
CA GLU A 49 0.67 -16.22 -5.11
C GLU A 49 -0.42 -15.20 -5.45
N ASN A 50 -1.61 -15.42 -4.89
CA ASN A 50 -2.75 -14.54 -5.11
C ASN A 50 -2.81 -13.45 -4.04
N PHE A 51 -3.68 -12.47 -4.23
CA PHE A 51 -3.81 -11.35 -3.31
C PHE A 51 -4.26 -11.79 -1.90
N ILE A 52 -5.05 -12.86 -1.79
CA ILE A 52 -5.57 -13.36 -0.51
C ILE A 52 -4.43 -13.95 0.32
N SER A 53 -3.54 -14.75 -0.28
CA SER A 53 -2.40 -15.34 0.42
C SER A 53 -1.41 -14.27 0.90
N LEU A 54 -1.13 -13.26 0.06
CA LEU A 54 -0.29 -12.12 0.46
C LEU A 54 -0.95 -11.28 1.55
N GLY A 55 -2.27 -11.09 1.46
CA GLY A 55 -3.05 -10.40 2.49
C GLY A 55 -2.99 -11.10 3.84
N ALA A 56 -2.93 -12.44 3.86
CA ALA A 56 -2.79 -13.22 5.09
C ALA A 56 -1.42 -13.09 5.76
N LYS A 57 -0.35 -12.78 5.00
CA LYS A 57 1.02 -12.55 5.50
C LYS A 57 1.28 -11.10 5.92
N LEU A 58 0.38 -10.19 5.54
CA LEU A 58 0.52 -8.76 5.82
C LEU A 58 0.46 -8.41 7.32
N PRO A 59 -0.34 -9.07 8.18
CA PRO A 59 -0.34 -8.81 9.62
C PRO A 59 1.02 -9.07 10.27
N GLU A 60 1.69 -10.16 9.92
CA GLU A 60 3.04 -10.50 10.40
C GLU A 60 4.05 -9.44 9.95
N LEU A 61 4.03 -9.09 8.66
CA LEU A 61 4.89 -8.03 8.12
C LEU A 61 4.71 -6.70 8.86
N LYS A 62 3.47 -6.35 9.20
CA LYS A 62 3.15 -5.13 9.96
C LYS A 62 3.61 -5.20 11.42
N LYS A 63 3.78 -6.38 12.02
CA LYS A 63 4.35 -6.51 13.37
C LYS A 63 5.84 -6.23 13.36
N GLU A 64 6.54 -6.65 12.31
CA GLU A 64 7.97 -6.38 12.12
C GLU A 64 8.23 -4.92 11.74
N LEU A 65 7.37 -4.36 10.89
CA LEU A 65 7.50 -3.00 10.36
C LEU A 65 6.46 -2.07 10.98
N ILE A 66 6.72 -1.68 12.23
CA ILE A 66 5.82 -0.85 13.05
C ILE A 66 5.41 0.46 12.32
N TRP A 67 6.30 1.04 11.53
CA TRP A 67 6.03 2.26 10.74
C TRP A 67 4.91 2.07 9.69
N LEU A 68 4.63 0.85 9.23
CA LEU A 68 3.49 0.56 8.34
C LEU A 68 2.14 0.67 9.07
N GLN A 69 2.15 0.57 10.40
CA GLN A 69 0.96 0.74 11.23
C GLN A 69 0.67 2.20 11.53
N GLU A 70 1.71 3.04 11.63
CA GLU A 70 1.59 4.47 11.96
C GLU A 70 0.72 5.27 10.98
N VAL A 71 0.54 4.77 9.77
CA VAL A 71 -0.20 5.42 8.68
C VAL A 71 -1.67 5.01 8.67
N ASN A 72 -2.04 4.03 9.49
CA ASN A 72 -3.39 3.46 9.54
C ASN A 72 -4.01 3.64 10.93
N SER A 73 -4.59 4.80 11.18
CA SER A 73 -5.86 5.01 11.90
C SER A 73 -6.04 6.48 12.24
N LYS A 74 -6.55 7.27 11.30
CA LYS A 74 -7.53 8.31 11.64
C LYS A 74 -8.83 7.85 10.98
N ARG A 75 -9.52 6.92 11.63
CA ARG A 75 -10.94 6.71 11.38
C ARG A 75 -11.60 8.02 11.82
N SER A 76 -12.09 8.81 10.86
CA SER A 76 -13.01 9.91 11.15
C SER A 76 -14.26 9.37 11.81
#